data_AF-A0AAU8M602-F1
#
_entry.id   AF-A0AAU8M602-F1
#
_cell.length_a   1.000
_cell.length_b   1.000
_cell.length_c   1.000
_cell.angle_alpha   90.00
_cell.angle_beta   90.00
_cell.angle_gamma   90.00
#
_symmetry.space_group_name_H-M   'P 1'
#
loop_
_entity.id
_entity.type
_entity.pdbx_description
1 polymer ?
#
loop_
_entity_poly.entity_id
_entity_poly.type
_entity_poly.pdbx_seq_one_letter_code
_entity_poly.pdbx_strand_id
1 'polypeptide(L)'
;MEFKQSLAQRIIIAFALMSALVAGSFAIGIISTVHLVEEKLISAGLGGDLNRLMLMDSVSDWSHRPKPDQLFYFSNGPGDFDLPKDLRHLEPGFHEVFRGPLSYHAMIEVVDGRHYALLQDQSDFEERERVLFAVVLVGFVLALALAVFLGWVLARRVMAPVVRLARQVRHRDQLLGLAPPLAPDYAADEVGELAVAFDATLGRLRQALIRERMFTSDVSHELRTPLMVLASSCELLLENPALDLRGRRQVERIGRACEEMRDLVQTFLMLARTQREDPAMTPKATLVGVAEQLISQWRDPIEGKGLVLTYTPPANDQLSETRYNATFLHAVMGNLLRNALHYTDHGFITLTLQAESFTVEDSGVGIPEEKREAMFEPFVRGNEQRGEGLGLGLSLVQRICTNQGWRVDLTPMEPHGCRFEVTLNAVKP
;
A
#
# COMPACT_ATOMS: atom_id res chain seq x y z
N MET A 1 3.14 2.46 7.84
CA MET A 1 2.82 1.96 9.20
C MET A 1 3.16 0.48 9.24
N GLU A 2 4.32 0.14 9.81
CA GLU A 2 4.65 -1.26 10.11
C GLU A 2 3.83 -1.70 11.33
N PHE A 3 2.80 -2.49 11.09
CA PHE A 3 2.07 -3.12 12.19
C PHE A 3 3.01 -4.12 12.85
N LYS A 4 3.45 -3.82 14.09
CA LYS A 4 4.40 -4.64 14.88
C LYS A 4 3.99 -6.11 15.03
N GLN A 5 2.72 -6.47 14.82
CA GLN A 5 2.26 -7.85 14.66
C GLN A 5 1.06 -7.90 13.69
N SER A 6 1.11 -8.79 12.69
CA SER A 6 -0.01 -8.99 11.77
C SER A 6 -1.18 -9.68 12.49
N LEU A 7 -2.42 -9.44 12.04
CA LEU A 7 -3.61 -10.10 12.62
C LEU A 7 -3.48 -11.63 12.58
N ALA A 8 -2.81 -12.17 11.55
CA ALA A 8 -2.47 -13.58 11.46
C ALA A 8 -1.57 -14.07 12.61
N GLN A 9 -0.55 -13.31 13.00
CA GLN A 9 0.32 -13.67 14.13
C GLN A 9 -0.45 -13.70 15.45
N ARG A 10 -1.38 -12.77 15.66
CA ARG A 10 -2.21 -12.75 16.87
C ARG A 10 -3.10 -13.98 16.97
N ILE A 11 -3.68 -14.44 15.86
CA ILE A 11 -4.47 -15.68 15.82
C ILE A 11 -3.60 -16.89 16.21
N ILE A 12 -2.40 -17.02 15.65
CA ILE A 12 -1.49 -18.12 15.95
C ILE A 12 -1.09 -18.12 17.43
N ILE A 13 -0.72 -16.95 17.97
CA ILE A 13 -0.36 -16.80 19.38
C ILE A 13 -1.53 -17.16 20.29
N ALA A 14 -2.75 -16.70 19.97
CA ALA A 14 -3.94 -17.01 20.76
C ALA A 14 -4.23 -18.52 20.79
N PHE A 15 -4.14 -19.21 19.65
CA PHE A 15 -4.31 -20.67 19.58
C PHE A 15 -3.23 -21.41 20.37
N ALA A 16 -1.97 -20.98 20.26
CA ALA A 16 -0.86 -21.58 21.00
C ALA A 16 -1.01 -21.40 22.52
N LEU A 17 -1.36 -20.19 22.98
CA LEU A 17 -1.57 -19.91 24.40
C LEU A 17 -2.77 -20.66 24.97
N MET A 18 -3.90 -20.69 24.27
CA MET A 18 -5.09 -21.43 24.70
C MET A 18 -4.80 -22.93 24.78
N SER A 19 -4.09 -23.47 23.79
CA SER A 19 -3.74 -24.89 23.77
C SER A 19 -2.70 -25.26 24.82
N ALA A 20 -1.71 -24.38 25.08
CA ALA A 20 -0.76 -24.55 26.17
C ALA A 20 -1.45 -24.55 27.54
N LEU A 21 -2.43 -23.65 27.74
CA LEU A 21 -3.20 -23.59 28.97
C LEU A 21 -4.03 -24.86 29.17
N VAL A 22 -4.79 -25.29 28.15
CA VAL A 22 -5.63 -26.49 28.22
C VAL A 22 -4.76 -27.74 28.38
N ALA A 23 -3.80 -27.98 27.50
CA ALA A 23 -2.94 -29.15 27.55
C ALA A 23 -2.09 -29.18 28.84
N GLY A 24 -1.62 -28.02 29.30
CA GLY A 24 -0.90 -27.89 30.57
C GLY A 24 -1.78 -28.21 31.77
N SER A 25 -3.03 -27.74 31.80
CA SER A 25 -3.97 -28.07 32.87
C SER A 25 -4.28 -29.57 32.93
N PHE A 26 -4.46 -30.22 31.78
CA PHE A 26 -4.63 -31.67 31.70
C PHE A 26 -3.38 -32.43 32.15
N ALA A 27 -2.19 -31.99 31.73
CA ALA A 27 -0.92 -32.60 32.13
C ALA A 27 -0.74 -32.55 33.66
N ILE A 28 -0.93 -31.37 34.27
CA ILE A 28 -0.88 -31.18 35.72
C ILE A 28 -1.93 -32.07 36.40
N GLY A 29 -3.17 -32.07 35.90
CA GLY A 29 -4.25 -32.89 36.46
C GLY A 29 -3.96 -34.39 36.43
N ILE A 30 -3.39 -34.90 35.33
CA ILE A 30 -2.99 -36.32 35.21
C ILE A 30 -1.91 -36.64 36.26
N ILE A 31 -0.85 -35.84 36.32
CA ILE A 31 0.27 -36.03 37.25
C ILE A 31 -0.24 -36.00 38.70
N SER A 32 -1.01 -34.98 39.07
CA SER A 32 -1.57 -34.87 40.42
C SER A 32 -2.52 -36.02 40.78
N THR A 33 -3.32 -36.49 39.82
CA THR A 33 -4.24 -37.62 40.05
C THR A 33 -3.46 -38.91 40.31
N VAL A 34 -2.42 -39.18 39.52
CA VAL A 34 -1.59 -40.38 39.72
C VAL A 34 -0.94 -40.36 41.10
N HIS A 35 -0.34 -39.23 41.50
CA HIS A 35 0.28 -39.11 42.82
C HIS A 35 -0.72 -39.32 43.97
N LEU A 36 -1.92 -38.71 43.89
CA LEU A 36 -2.97 -38.89 44.90
C LEU A 36 -3.52 -40.32 44.96
N VAL A 37 -3.60 -41.00 43.82
CA VAL A 37 -4.09 -42.38 43.73
C VAL A 37 -3.03 -43.35 44.26
N GLU A 38 -1.76 -43.11 43.94
CA GLU A 38 -0.62 -43.88 44.44
C GLU A 38 -0.57 -43.88 45.97
N GLU A 39 -0.51 -42.69 46.59
CA GLU A 39 -0.42 -42.55 48.05
C GLU A 39 -1.58 -43.25 48.76
N LYS A 40 -2.81 -43.10 48.26
CA LYS A 40 -4.00 -43.73 48.85
C LYS A 40 -4.04 -45.24 48.68
N LEU A 41 -3.76 -45.75 47.47
CA LEU A 41 -3.85 -47.18 47.19
C LEU A 41 -2.73 -47.96 47.88
N ILE A 42 -1.50 -47.43 47.87
CA ILE A 42 -0.36 -48.09 48.51
C ILE A 42 -0.50 -48.05 50.03
N SER A 43 -0.85 -46.91 50.61
CA SER A 43 -1.09 -46.82 52.06
C SER A 43 -2.18 -47.78 52.54
N ALA A 44 -3.34 -47.81 51.85
CA ALA A 44 -4.42 -48.73 52.19
C ALA A 44 -4.03 -50.22 51.97
N GLY A 45 -3.30 -50.51 50.89
CA GLY A 45 -2.82 -51.86 50.59
C GLY A 45 -1.81 -52.37 51.61
N LEU A 46 -0.80 -51.57 51.94
CA LEU A 46 0.23 -51.91 52.93
C LEU A 46 -0.35 -52.04 54.34
N GLY A 47 -1.25 -51.15 54.75
CA GLY A 47 -1.93 -51.28 56.05
C GLY A 47 -2.74 -52.58 56.16
N GLY A 48 -3.47 -52.93 55.10
CA GLY A 48 -4.21 -54.19 55.04
C GLY A 48 -3.33 -55.44 55.07
N ASP A 49 -2.23 -55.44 54.30
CA ASP A 49 -1.26 -56.54 54.26
C ASP A 49 -0.52 -56.66 55.61
N LEU A 50 -0.11 -55.54 56.22
CA LEU A 50 0.55 -55.50 57.52
C LEU A 50 -0.35 -56.07 58.63
N ASN A 51 -1.60 -55.64 58.70
CA ASN A 51 -2.57 -56.14 59.68
C ASN A 51 -2.80 -57.66 59.55
N ARG A 52 -2.83 -58.20 58.31
CA ARG A 52 -2.92 -59.66 58.09
C ARG A 52 -1.69 -60.42 58.59
N LEU A 53 -0.49 -59.84 58.43
CA LEU A 53 0.75 -60.43 58.93
C LEU A 53 0.86 -60.35 60.46
N MET A 54 0.33 -59.29 61.07
CA MET A 54 0.30 -59.11 62.54
C MET A 54 -0.65 -60.07 63.25
N LEU A 55 -1.73 -60.51 62.60
CA LEU A 55 -2.69 -61.47 63.15
C LEU A 55 -2.14 -62.91 63.27
N MET A 56 -0.89 -63.16 62.87
CA MET A 56 -0.28 -64.50 62.91
C MET A 56 0.74 -64.61 64.05
N ASP A 57 0.47 -65.48 65.03
CA ASP A 57 1.26 -65.62 66.26
C ASP A 57 2.63 -66.31 66.09
N SER A 58 2.85 -67.06 65.00
CA SER A 58 4.12 -67.77 64.75
C SER A 58 4.51 -67.74 63.26
N VAL A 59 5.79 -67.48 62.98
CA VAL A 59 6.36 -67.51 61.61
C VAL A 59 6.27 -68.91 60.99
N SER A 60 6.23 -69.95 61.83
CA SER A 60 6.07 -71.35 61.40
C SER A 60 4.66 -71.70 60.88
N ASP A 61 3.62 -70.93 61.27
CA ASP A 61 2.22 -71.17 60.90
C ASP A 61 1.69 -70.20 59.83
N TRP A 62 2.58 -69.49 59.13
CA TRP A 62 2.19 -68.51 58.11
C TRP A 62 1.46 -69.13 56.92
N SER A 63 0.15 -68.87 56.85
CA SER A 63 -0.67 -69.15 55.66
C SER A 63 -0.51 -68.09 54.56
N HIS A 64 -0.10 -66.88 54.93
CA HIS A 64 0.18 -65.77 54.03
C HIS A 64 1.58 -65.24 54.31
N ARG A 65 2.43 -65.22 53.27
CA ARG A 65 3.78 -64.68 53.34
C ARG A 65 3.82 -63.28 52.72
N PRO A 66 4.77 -62.42 53.12
CA PRO A 66 5.05 -61.18 52.38
C PRO A 66 5.21 -61.47 50.89
N LYS A 67 4.72 -60.56 50.05
CA LYS A 67 4.92 -60.68 48.60
C LYS A 67 6.41 -60.59 48.24
N PRO A 68 6.83 -61.05 47.05
CA PRO A 68 8.25 -61.03 46.67
C PRO A 68 8.91 -59.64 46.70
N ASP A 69 8.12 -58.58 46.52
CA ASP A 69 8.50 -57.16 46.57
C ASP A 69 8.35 -56.52 47.96
N GLN A 70 8.00 -57.31 48.98
CA GLN A 70 7.75 -56.84 50.35
C GLN A 70 8.75 -57.39 51.36
N LEU A 71 9.18 -56.53 52.28
CA LEU A 71 10.04 -56.88 53.41
C LEU A 71 9.29 -56.62 54.71
N PHE A 72 9.11 -57.66 55.51
CA PHE A 72 8.41 -57.58 56.79
C PHE A 72 9.38 -57.71 57.95
N TYR A 73 9.25 -56.80 58.93
CA TYR A 73 10.08 -56.77 60.12
C TYR A 73 9.24 -56.54 61.37
N PHE A 74 9.67 -57.10 62.51
CA PHE A 74 9.05 -56.80 63.80
C PHE A 74 10.05 -56.85 64.95
N SER A 75 9.69 -56.21 66.07
CA SER A 75 10.56 -56.08 67.23
C SER A 75 10.89 -57.44 67.86
N ASN A 76 12.19 -57.74 67.99
CA ASN A 76 12.70 -59.03 68.47
C ASN A 76 12.31 -60.21 67.57
N GLY A 77 12.18 -59.97 66.26
CA GLY A 77 11.95 -61.01 65.27
C GLY A 77 13.11 -62.00 65.16
N PRO A 78 12.87 -63.26 64.78
CA PRO A 78 13.94 -64.23 64.58
C PRO A 78 14.68 -63.96 63.26
N GLY A 79 16.02 -63.90 63.33
CA GLY A 79 16.88 -63.81 62.14
C GLY A 79 16.60 -62.57 61.29
N ASP A 80 16.29 -62.78 60.00
CA ASP A 80 16.09 -61.71 59.01
C ASP A 80 14.81 -60.88 59.22
N PHE A 81 13.95 -61.27 60.17
CA PHE A 81 12.73 -60.55 60.53
C PHE A 81 12.91 -59.53 61.67
N ASP A 82 14.10 -59.44 62.29
CA ASP A 82 14.33 -58.44 63.35
C ASP A 82 14.30 -57.01 62.78
N LEU A 83 13.64 -56.10 63.49
CA LEU A 83 13.47 -54.71 63.07
C LEU A 83 14.82 -53.98 62.99
N PRO A 84 15.28 -53.56 61.80
CA PRO A 84 16.54 -52.86 61.64
C PRO A 84 16.55 -51.47 62.28
N LYS A 85 17.72 -50.98 62.70
CA LYS A 85 17.86 -49.74 63.51
C LYS A 85 17.36 -48.47 62.80
N ASP A 86 17.44 -48.45 61.47
CA ASP A 86 16.95 -47.36 60.61
C ASP A 86 15.42 -47.29 60.52
N LEU A 87 14.68 -48.30 60.97
CA LEU A 87 13.20 -48.26 60.99
C LEU A 87 12.62 -48.04 62.39
N ARG A 88 13.43 -48.21 63.45
CA ARG A 88 12.96 -48.13 64.86
C ARG A 88 12.52 -46.73 65.30
N HIS A 89 12.96 -45.69 64.59
CA HIS A 89 12.72 -44.29 64.95
C HIS A 89 11.51 -43.67 64.24
N LEU A 90 10.90 -44.42 63.31
CA LEU A 90 9.76 -43.95 62.55
C LEU A 90 8.47 -44.11 63.38
N GLU A 91 7.58 -43.13 63.27
CA GLU A 91 6.29 -43.13 63.96
C GLU A 91 5.30 -44.11 63.28
N PRO A 92 4.20 -44.50 63.94
CA PRO A 92 3.16 -45.29 63.28
C PRO A 92 2.52 -44.54 62.12
N GLY A 93 2.43 -45.18 60.95
CA GLY A 93 1.88 -44.58 59.74
C GLY A 93 2.60 -45.00 58.46
N PHE A 94 2.24 -44.33 57.37
CA PHE A 94 2.85 -44.51 56.06
C PHE A 94 4.07 -43.57 55.90
N HIS A 95 5.20 -44.12 55.49
CA HIS A 95 6.47 -43.41 55.35
C HIS A 95 7.18 -43.84 54.06
N GLU A 96 7.90 -42.92 53.44
CA GLU A 96 8.88 -43.23 52.40
C GLU A 96 10.27 -43.42 53.04
N VAL A 97 10.93 -44.53 52.72
CA VAL A 97 12.24 -44.90 53.28
C VAL A 97 13.22 -45.22 52.17
N PHE A 98 14.39 -44.60 52.22
CA PHE A 98 15.47 -44.84 51.26
C PHE A 98 16.49 -45.83 51.85
N ARG A 99 16.73 -46.94 51.15
CA ARG A 99 17.72 -47.95 51.53
C ARG A 99 18.70 -48.18 50.39
N GLY A 100 19.84 -47.49 50.47
CA GLY A 100 20.85 -47.50 49.41
C GLY A 100 20.30 -46.79 48.15
N PRO A 101 20.33 -47.43 46.97
CA PRO A 101 19.77 -46.85 45.74
C PRO A 101 18.26 -47.08 45.57
N LEU A 102 17.61 -47.83 46.48
CA LEU A 102 16.21 -48.22 46.37
C LEU A 102 15.32 -47.39 47.31
N SER A 103 14.15 -47.01 46.80
CA SER A 103 13.05 -46.37 47.53
C SER A 103 12.02 -47.43 47.95
N TYR A 104 11.57 -47.35 49.19
CA TYR A 104 10.56 -48.23 49.75
C TYR A 104 9.43 -47.43 50.36
N HIS A 105 8.19 -47.86 50.11
CA HIS A 105 7.04 -47.46 50.89
C HIS A 105 6.94 -48.33 52.14
N ALA A 106 6.99 -47.72 53.31
CA ALA A 106 6.93 -48.38 54.61
C ALA A 106 5.61 -48.08 55.31
N MET A 107 4.95 -49.12 55.83
CA MET A 107 3.86 -48.99 56.78
C MET A 107 4.32 -49.48 58.14
N ILE A 108 4.10 -48.68 59.18
CA ILE A 108 4.56 -48.95 60.53
C ILE A 108 3.38 -48.95 61.49
N GLU A 109 3.28 -50.00 62.28
CA GLU A 109 2.29 -50.11 63.36
C GLU A 109 2.97 -50.51 64.67
N VAL A 110 2.43 -50.02 65.78
CA VAL A 110 2.90 -50.36 67.12
C VAL A 110 1.75 -50.97 67.90
N VAL A 111 1.86 -52.25 68.27
CA VAL A 111 0.86 -52.98 69.04
C VAL A 111 1.54 -53.58 70.27
N ASP A 112 0.98 -53.32 71.46
CA ASP A 112 1.51 -53.78 72.75
C ASP A 112 3.02 -53.47 72.96
N GLY A 113 3.48 -52.33 72.45
CA GLY A 113 4.87 -51.88 72.53
C GLY A 113 5.83 -52.59 71.56
N ARG A 114 5.33 -53.44 70.66
CA ARG A 114 6.10 -54.04 69.56
C ARG A 114 5.86 -53.25 68.28
N HIS A 115 6.95 -52.83 67.64
CA HIS A 115 6.93 -52.21 66.32
C HIS A 115 6.91 -53.29 65.25
N TYR A 116 6.02 -53.12 64.28
CA TYR A 116 5.91 -53.89 63.04
C TYR A 116 6.12 -52.95 61.86
N ALA A 117 6.90 -53.38 60.88
CA ALA A 117 7.17 -52.61 59.67
C ALA A 117 7.02 -53.51 58.44
N LEU A 118 6.24 -53.05 57.46
CA LEU A 118 6.12 -53.65 56.14
C LEU A 118 6.62 -52.67 55.10
N LEU A 119 7.69 -53.01 54.41
CA LEU A 119 8.26 -52.22 53.31
C LEU A 119 7.87 -52.85 51.98
N GLN A 120 7.64 -52.03 50.96
CA GLN A 120 7.43 -52.45 49.57
C GLN A 120 8.31 -51.65 48.63
N ASP A 121 9.00 -52.36 47.73
CA ASP A 121 9.89 -51.76 46.72
C ASP A 121 9.11 -50.87 45.74
N GLN A 122 9.56 -49.63 45.55
CA GLN A 122 8.92 -48.64 44.67
C GLN A 122 9.52 -48.62 43.25
N SER A 123 10.60 -49.36 42.97
CA SER A 123 11.34 -49.29 41.69
C SER A 123 10.46 -49.45 40.46
N ASP A 124 9.57 -50.46 40.47
CA ASP A 124 8.61 -50.72 39.38
C ASP A 124 7.60 -49.57 39.19
N PHE A 125 7.24 -48.88 40.27
CA PHE A 125 6.35 -47.72 40.22
C PHE A 125 7.08 -46.51 39.66
N GLU A 126 8.30 -46.22 40.11
CA GLU A 126 9.12 -45.11 39.60
C GLU A 126 9.41 -45.24 38.09
N GLU A 127 9.61 -46.46 37.58
CA GLU A 127 9.76 -46.70 36.14
C GLU A 127 8.47 -46.35 35.37
N ARG A 128 7.32 -46.80 35.86
CA ARG A 128 6.02 -46.51 35.24
C ARG A 128 5.68 -45.03 35.30
N GLU A 129 5.98 -44.36 36.41
CA GLU A 129 5.76 -42.93 36.58
C GLU A 129 6.63 -42.14 35.59
N ARG A 130 7.92 -42.50 35.42
CA ARG A 130 8.80 -41.89 34.40
C ARG A 130 8.27 -42.08 32.98
N VAL A 131 7.76 -43.27 32.65
CA VAL A 131 7.13 -43.52 31.34
C VAL A 131 5.88 -42.66 31.18
N LEU A 132 5.04 -42.56 32.21
CA LEU A 132 3.84 -41.71 32.19
C LEU A 132 4.22 -40.23 31.97
N PHE A 133 5.18 -39.70 32.72
CA PHE A 133 5.68 -38.33 32.54
C PHE A 133 6.20 -38.11 31.12
N ALA A 134 6.97 -39.04 30.57
CA ALA A 134 7.47 -38.94 29.20
C ALA A 134 6.31 -38.91 28.19
N VAL A 135 5.30 -39.77 28.35
CA VAL A 135 4.10 -39.81 27.48
C VAL A 135 3.30 -38.52 27.59
N VAL A 136 3.07 -38.00 28.80
CA VAL A 136 2.37 -36.74 29.03
C VAL A 136 3.13 -35.56 28.42
N LEU A 137 4.45 -35.51 28.58
CA LEU A 137 5.30 -34.46 28.02
C LEU A 137 5.29 -34.50 26.48
N VAL A 138 5.45 -35.68 25.88
CA VAL A 138 5.36 -35.85 24.42
C VAL A 138 3.98 -35.46 23.91
N GLY A 139 2.92 -35.89 24.60
CA GLY A 139 1.54 -35.51 24.28
C GLY A 139 1.32 -33.99 24.33
N PHE A 140 1.85 -33.33 25.36
CA PHE A 140 1.80 -31.87 25.50
C PHE A 140 2.52 -31.15 24.34
N VAL A 141 3.74 -31.59 24.00
CA VAL A 141 4.51 -31.01 22.89
C VAL A 141 3.80 -31.22 21.55
N LEU A 142 3.27 -32.42 21.30
CA LEU A 142 2.51 -32.72 20.09
C LEU A 142 1.23 -31.88 19.99
N ALA A 143 0.49 -31.73 21.09
CA ALA A 143 -0.70 -30.89 21.14
C ALA A 143 -0.37 -29.43 20.84
N LEU A 144 0.73 -28.90 21.39
CA LEU A 144 1.18 -27.54 21.13
C LEU A 144 1.62 -27.35 19.66
N ALA A 145 2.37 -28.31 19.11
CA ALA A 145 2.78 -28.28 17.70
C ALA A 145 1.56 -28.30 16.76
N LEU A 146 0.58 -29.16 17.05
CA LEU A 146 -0.67 -29.24 16.29
C LEU A 146 -1.49 -27.94 16.39
N ALA A 147 -1.55 -27.33 17.57
CA ALA A 147 -2.22 -26.04 17.78
C ALA A 147 -1.59 -24.90 16.97
N VAL A 148 -0.26 -24.81 16.97
CA VAL A 148 0.48 -23.82 16.16
C VAL A 148 0.22 -24.06 14.67
N PHE A 149 0.27 -25.31 14.23
CA PHE A 149 0.00 -25.69 12.84
C PHE A 149 -1.44 -25.31 12.42
N LEU A 150 -2.45 -25.70 13.20
CA LEU A 150 -3.85 -25.37 12.92
C LEU A 150 -4.10 -23.86 12.96
N GLY A 151 -3.53 -23.17 13.95
CA GLY A 151 -3.60 -21.71 14.04
C GLY A 151 -3.01 -21.02 12.80
N TRP A 152 -1.90 -21.54 12.27
CA TRP A 152 -1.27 -21.03 11.05
C TRP A 152 -2.12 -21.25 9.81
N VAL A 153 -2.69 -22.45 9.64
CA VAL A 153 -3.60 -22.76 8.52
C VAL A 153 -4.84 -21.86 8.56
N LEU A 154 -5.47 -21.72 9.74
CA LEU A 154 -6.67 -20.90 9.91
C LEU A 154 -6.39 -19.42 9.68
N ALA A 155 -5.29 -18.90 10.25
CA ALA A 155 -4.87 -17.52 10.05
C ALA A 155 -4.65 -17.19 8.56
N ARG A 156 -3.99 -18.09 7.81
CA ARG A 156 -3.79 -17.92 6.36
C ARG A 156 -5.11 -17.92 5.60
N ARG A 157 -6.02 -18.83 5.93
CA ARG A 157 -7.31 -18.96 5.23
C ARG A 157 -8.23 -17.76 5.47
N VAL A 158 -8.31 -17.28 6.72
CA VAL A 158 -9.17 -16.15 7.10
C VAL A 158 -8.60 -14.81 6.62
N MET A 159 -7.27 -14.62 6.65
CA MET A 159 -6.65 -13.36 6.23
C MET A 159 -6.46 -13.22 4.72
N ALA A 160 -6.46 -14.32 3.96
CA ALA A 160 -6.23 -14.26 2.52
C ALA A 160 -7.20 -13.34 1.77
N PRO A 161 -8.54 -13.41 1.98
CA PRO A 161 -9.48 -12.49 1.32
C PRO A 161 -9.20 -11.02 1.65
N VAL A 162 -8.96 -10.69 2.92
CA VAL A 162 -8.68 -9.31 3.36
C VAL A 162 -7.41 -8.76 2.71
N VAL A 163 -6.34 -9.56 2.64
CA VAL A 163 -5.07 -9.17 1.99
C VAL A 163 -5.25 -8.99 0.49
N ARG A 164 -6.06 -9.84 -0.17
CA ARG A 164 -6.40 -9.68 -1.58
C ARG A 164 -7.17 -8.39 -1.83
N LEU A 165 -8.19 -8.10 -1.02
CA LEU A 165 -9.00 -6.89 -1.14
C LEU A 165 -8.14 -5.65 -0.95
N ALA A 166 -7.33 -5.61 0.11
CA ALA A 166 -6.40 -4.51 0.37
C ALA A 166 -5.39 -4.31 -0.77
N ARG A 167 -4.94 -5.39 -1.41
CA ARG A 167 -4.02 -5.31 -2.56
C ARG A 167 -4.73 -4.76 -3.79
N GLN A 168 -5.94 -5.23 -4.09
CA GLN A 168 -6.75 -4.72 -5.19
C GLN A 168 -7.02 -3.22 -5.00
N VAL A 169 -7.45 -2.80 -3.80
CA VAL A 169 -7.70 -1.38 -3.46
C VAL A 169 -6.44 -0.51 -3.58
N ARG A 170 -5.27 -1.05 -3.27
CA ARG A 170 -3.99 -0.33 -3.42
C ARG A 170 -3.58 -0.10 -4.87
N HIS A 171 -4.13 -0.82 -5.84
CA HIS A 171 -3.74 -0.66 -7.24
C HIS A 171 -4.44 0.57 -7.82
N ARG A 172 -3.62 1.50 -8.34
CA ARG A 172 -4.06 2.77 -8.93
C ARG A 172 -5.05 2.57 -10.08
N ASP A 173 -5.00 1.41 -10.71
CA ASP A 173 -5.86 0.98 -11.81
C ASP A 173 -7.34 1.00 -11.44
N GLN A 174 -7.70 0.93 -10.14
CA GLN A 174 -9.10 1.07 -9.71
C GLN A 174 -9.69 2.46 -9.92
N LEU A 175 -8.86 3.49 -10.09
CA LEU A 175 -9.33 4.84 -10.44
C LEU A 175 -9.59 4.99 -11.95
N LEU A 176 -9.15 4.03 -12.77
CA LEU A 176 -9.50 4.01 -14.19
C LEU A 176 -10.99 3.69 -14.34
N GLY A 177 -11.65 4.36 -15.28
CA GLY A 177 -13.11 4.24 -15.48
C GLY A 177 -13.59 2.83 -15.83
N LEU A 178 -12.67 1.94 -16.24
CA LEU A 178 -12.92 0.57 -16.70
C LEU A 178 -12.64 -0.51 -15.64
N ALA A 179 -12.22 -0.16 -14.43
CA ALA A 179 -11.86 -1.19 -13.46
C ALA A 179 -13.11 -1.95 -12.98
N PRO A 180 -13.11 -3.30 -13.04
CA PRO A 180 -14.23 -4.12 -12.63
C PRO A 180 -14.54 -3.92 -11.13
N PRO A 181 -15.80 -4.11 -10.71
CA PRO A 181 -16.19 -4.05 -9.31
C PRO A 181 -15.48 -5.15 -8.50
N LEU A 182 -15.19 -4.87 -7.24
CA LEU A 182 -14.52 -5.78 -6.32
C LEU A 182 -15.48 -6.81 -5.74
N ALA A 183 -16.71 -6.41 -5.41
CA ALA A 183 -17.67 -7.22 -4.67
C ALA A 183 -17.91 -8.64 -5.26
N PRO A 184 -17.97 -8.85 -6.59
CA PRO A 184 -18.19 -10.19 -7.15
C PRO A 184 -17.10 -11.22 -6.84
N ASP A 185 -15.88 -10.79 -6.49
CA ASP A 185 -14.76 -11.67 -6.17
C ASP A 185 -14.80 -12.20 -4.72
N TYR A 186 -15.74 -11.73 -3.90
CA TYR A 186 -15.82 -12.02 -2.46
C TYR A 186 -17.14 -12.69 -2.08
N ALA A 187 -17.10 -13.49 -1.02
CA ALA A 187 -18.29 -14.14 -0.47
C ALA A 187 -19.21 -13.11 0.21
N ALA A 188 -20.47 -13.48 0.43
CA ALA A 188 -21.44 -12.65 1.16
C ALA A 188 -21.21 -12.71 2.70
N ASP A 189 -20.02 -12.33 3.13
CA ASP A 189 -19.57 -12.24 4.51
C ASP A 189 -19.10 -10.81 4.83
N GLU A 190 -18.47 -10.60 5.99
CA GLU A 190 -17.97 -9.28 6.41
C GLU A 190 -16.93 -8.70 5.44
N VAL A 191 -16.17 -9.57 4.73
CA VAL A 191 -15.20 -9.12 3.73
C VAL A 191 -15.91 -8.70 2.44
N GLY A 192 -16.97 -9.41 2.05
CA GLY A 192 -17.84 -9.02 0.94
C GLY A 192 -18.55 -7.70 1.17
N GLU A 193 -19.11 -7.47 2.36
CA GLU A 193 -19.74 -6.20 2.72
C GLU A 193 -18.75 -5.03 2.64
N LEU A 194 -17.51 -5.25 3.09
CA LEU A 194 -16.43 -4.28 2.94
C LEU A 194 -16.11 -4.01 1.46
N ALA A 195 -16.08 -5.03 0.61
CA ALA A 195 -15.88 -4.87 -0.84
C ALA A 195 -16.99 -4.04 -1.49
N VAL A 196 -18.26 -4.26 -1.12
CA VAL A 196 -19.40 -3.45 -1.59
C VAL A 196 -19.27 -1.99 -1.17
N ALA A 197 -18.86 -1.73 0.08
CA ALA A 197 -18.63 -0.38 0.57
C ALA A 197 -17.48 0.33 -0.20
N PHE A 198 -16.41 -0.40 -0.52
CA PHE A 198 -15.33 0.11 -1.37
C PHE A 198 -15.83 0.44 -2.78
N ASP A 199 -16.59 -0.46 -3.42
CA ASP A 199 -17.15 -0.21 -4.75
C ASP A 199 -18.07 1.03 -4.76
N ALA A 200 -18.91 1.20 -3.73
CA ALA A 200 -19.78 2.36 -3.62
C ALA A 200 -18.99 3.68 -3.46
N THR A 201 -17.94 3.68 -2.64
CA THR A 201 -17.09 4.87 -2.43
C THR A 201 -16.25 5.20 -3.66
N LEU A 202 -15.64 4.20 -4.31
CA LEU A 202 -14.95 4.36 -5.59
C LEU A 202 -15.90 4.85 -6.68
N GLY A 203 -17.13 4.34 -6.74
CA GLY A 203 -18.16 4.81 -7.66
C GLY A 203 -18.48 6.30 -7.49
N ARG A 204 -18.68 6.76 -6.24
CA ARG A 204 -18.89 8.20 -5.94
C ARG A 204 -17.68 9.04 -6.33
N LEU A 205 -16.47 8.56 -6.08
CA LEU A 205 -15.24 9.26 -6.46
C LEU A 205 -15.11 9.38 -7.99
N ARG A 206 -15.34 8.29 -8.73
CA ARG A 206 -15.36 8.31 -10.20
C ARG A 206 -16.40 9.29 -10.73
N GLN A 207 -17.61 9.30 -10.18
CA GLN A 207 -18.66 10.25 -10.56
C GLN A 207 -18.28 11.71 -10.24
N ALA A 208 -17.61 11.96 -9.12
CA ALA A 208 -17.10 13.29 -8.79
C ALA A 208 -16.04 13.75 -9.80
N LEU A 209 -15.08 12.86 -10.15
CA LEU A 209 -14.04 13.15 -11.14
C LEU A 209 -14.62 13.37 -12.55
N ILE A 210 -15.62 12.59 -12.96
CA ILE A 210 -16.31 12.77 -14.26
C ILE A 210 -17.04 14.12 -14.28
N ARG A 211 -17.74 14.49 -13.20
CA ARG A 211 -18.40 15.79 -13.09
C ARG A 211 -17.40 16.95 -13.13
N GLU A 212 -16.25 16.82 -12.47
CA GLU A 212 -15.18 17.82 -12.52
C GLU A 212 -14.62 17.98 -13.94
N ARG A 213 -14.43 16.87 -14.67
CA ARG A 213 -14.03 16.89 -16.09
C ARG A 213 -15.07 17.61 -16.97
N MET A 214 -16.35 17.24 -16.88
CA MET A 214 -17.40 17.87 -17.67
C MET A 214 -17.53 19.36 -17.34
N PHE A 215 -17.48 19.73 -16.05
CA PHE A 215 -17.53 21.12 -15.61
C PHE A 215 -16.41 21.97 -16.24
N THR A 216 -15.16 21.49 -16.23
CA THR A 216 -14.06 22.22 -16.87
C THR A 216 -14.25 22.38 -18.39
N SER A 217 -14.81 21.37 -19.06
CA SER A 217 -15.13 21.48 -20.49
C SER A 217 -16.25 22.49 -20.75
N ASP A 218 -17.35 22.40 -20.01
CA ASP A 218 -18.54 23.22 -20.21
C ASP A 218 -18.24 24.71 -19.92
N VAL A 219 -17.54 24.99 -18.81
CA VAL A 219 -17.08 26.35 -18.48
C VAL A 219 -16.20 26.95 -19.58
N SER A 220 -15.43 26.12 -20.30
CA SER A 220 -14.63 26.59 -21.44
C SER A 220 -15.48 27.19 -22.56
N HIS A 221 -16.57 26.51 -22.90
CA HIS A 221 -17.45 26.92 -23.98
C HIS A 221 -18.35 28.08 -23.56
N GLU A 222 -18.89 28.02 -22.33
CA GLU A 222 -19.75 29.07 -21.78
C GLU A 222 -19.03 30.40 -21.55
N LEU A 223 -17.71 30.40 -21.28
CA LEU A 223 -16.93 31.63 -21.18
C LEU A 223 -16.44 32.17 -22.53
N ARG A 224 -16.19 31.30 -23.52
CA ARG A 224 -15.70 31.72 -24.84
C ARG A 224 -16.75 32.54 -25.60
N THR A 225 -18.00 32.11 -25.56
CA THR A 225 -19.12 32.74 -26.28
C THR A 225 -19.33 34.22 -25.90
N PRO A 226 -19.50 34.59 -24.61
CA PRO A 226 -19.68 35.99 -24.24
C PRO A 226 -18.43 36.84 -24.51
N LEU A 227 -17.23 36.28 -24.36
CA LEU A 227 -15.98 36.99 -24.70
C LEU A 227 -15.88 37.27 -26.21
N MET A 228 -16.33 36.35 -27.06
CA MET A 228 -16.38 36.54 -28.52
C MET A 228 -17.39 37.62 -28.91
N VAL A 229 -18.58 37.63 -28.28
CA VAL A 229 -19.59 38.67 -28.49
C VAL A 229 -19.06 40.05 -28.08
N LEU A 230 -18.36 40.16 -26.94
CA LEU A 230 -17.73 41.40 -26.50
C LEU A 230 -16.66 41.87 -27.46
N ALA A 231 -15.77 40.97 -27.92
CA ALA A 231 -14.73 41.29 -28.89
C ALA A 231 -15.33 41.81 -30.21
N SER A 232 -16.31 41.10 -30.77
CA SER A 232 -17.00 41.51 -32.00
C SER A 232 -17.73 42.85 -31.84
N SER A 233 -18.34 43.10 -30.68
CA SER A 233 -18.98 44.39 -30.39
C SER A 233 -17.95 45.52 -30.33
N CYS A 234 -16.76 45.28 -29.78
CA CYS A 234 -15.66 46.23 -29.80
C CYS A 234 -15.18 46.51 -31.23
N GLU A 235 -15.01 45.48 -32.06
CA GLU A 235 -14.65 45.62 -33.48
C GLU A 235 -15.65 46.50 -34.24
N LEU A 236 -16.95 46.19 -34.12
CA LEU A 236 -18.02 46.98 -34.76
C LEU A 236 -18.07 48.43 -34.28
N LEU A 237 -17.79 48.69 -33.00
CA LEU A 237 -17.73 50.05 -32.47
C LEU A 237 -16.52 50.84 -33.02
N LEU A 238 -15.39 50.16 -33.28
CA LEU A 238 -14.20 50.80 -33.86
C LEU A 238 -14.36 51.15 -35.34
N GLU A 239 -15.27 50.46 -36.05
CA GLU A 239 -15.65 50.77 -37.42
C GLU A 239 -16.59 51.99 -37.52
N ASN A 240 -17.21 52.42 -36.41
CA ASN A 240 -18.14 53.54 -36.42
C ASN A 240 -17.40 54.89 -36.55
N PRO A 241 -17.57 55.64 -37.67
CA PRO A 241 -16.88 56.90 -37.90
C PRO A 241 -17.37 58.05 -37.00
N ALA A 242 -18.50 57.89 -36.31
CA ALA A 242 -19.02 58.89 -35.37
C ALA A 242 -18.37 58.80 -33.97
N LEU A 243 -17.50 57.81 -33.72
CA LEU A 243 -16.85 57.62 -32.44
C LEU A 243 -15.71 58.62 -32.25
N ASP A 244 -15.75 59.38 -31.15
CA ASP A 244 -14.71 60.36 -30.83
C ASP A 244 -13.39 59.68 -30.42
N LEU A 245 -12.29 60.44 -30.45
CA LEU A 245 -10.94 59.92 -30.19
C LEU A 245 -10.80 59.30 -28.78
N ARG A 246 -11.58 59.79 -27.82
CA ARG A 246 -11.60 59.28 -26.44
C ARG A 246 -12.42 57.98 -26.34
N GLY A 247 -13.57 57.90 -27.01
CA GLY A 247 -14.38 56.70 -27.13
C GLY A 247 -13.62 55.58 -27.82
N ARG A 248 -12.91 55.88 -28.91
CA ARG A 248 -12.07 54.91 -29.63
C ARG A 248 -11.02 54.27 -28.74
N ARG A 249 -10.26 55.08 -27.98
CA ARG A 249 -9.27 54.58 -27.01
C ARG A 249 -9.87 53.71 -25.91
N GLN A 250 -11.10 54.01 -25.47
CA GLN A 250 -11.80 53.18 -24.48
C GLN A 250 -12.24 51.84 -25.07
N VAL A 251 -12.79 51.84 -26.28
CA VAL A 251 -13.19 50.59 -26.98
C VAL A 251 -11.96 49.71 -27.25
N GLU A 252 -10.85 50.28 -27.70
CA GLU A 252 -9.57 49.56 -27.85
C GLU A 252 -9.10 48.96 -26.51
N ARG A 253 -9.27 49.68 -25.39
CA ARG A 253 -8.92 49.16 -24.06
C ARG A 253 -9.83 48.01 -23.62
N ILE A 254 -11.12 48.06 -23.93
CA ILE A 254 -12.07 46.99 -23.63
C ILE A 254 -11.80 45.77 -24.51
N GLY A 255 -11.54 45.98 -25.81
CA GLY A 255 -11.15 44.92 -26.75
C GLY A 255 -9.93 44.16 -26.23
N ARG A 256 -8.85 44.88 -25.88
CA ARG A 256 -7.67 44.29 -25.24
C ARG A 256 -8.00 43.49 -23.98
N ALA A 257 -8.79 44.04 -23.06
CA ALA A 257 -9.15 43.33 -21.84
C ALA A 257 -9.95 42.05 -22.10
N CYS A 258 -10.79 42.02 -23.15
CA CYS A 258 -11.53 40.82 -23.55
C CYS A 258 -10.60 39.74 -24.13
N GLU A 259 -9.60 40.14 -24.91
CA GLU A 259 -8.57 39.23 -25.41
C GLU A 259 -7.69 38.67 -24.29
N GLU A 260 -7.31 39.51 -23.32
CA GLU A 260 -6.60 39.11 -22.11
C GLU A 260 -7.37 38.06 -21.30
N MET A 261 -8.68 38.27 -21.10
CA MET A 261 -9.55 37.30 -20.43
C MET A 261 -9.67 35.99 -21.20
N ARG A 262 -9.75 36.05 -22.54
CA ARG A 262 -9.81 34.86 -23.41
C ARG A 262 -8.55 34.01 -23.24
N ASP A 263 -7.38 34.63 -23.29
CA ASP A 263 -6.09 33.94 -23.13
C ASP A 263 -5.91 33.32 -21.74
N LEU A 264 -6.31 34.03 -20.68
CA LEU A 264 -6.29 33.52 -19.30
C LEU A 264 -7.19 32.29 -19.11
N VAL A 265 -8.43 32.40 -19.58
CA VAL A 265 -9.42 31.31 -19.51
C VAL A 265 -8.89 30.10 -20.26
N GLN A 266 -8.41 30.28 -21.50
CA GLN A 266 -7.83 29.21 -22.29
C GLN A 266 -6.63 28.55 -21.60
N THR A 267 -5.75 29.34 -20.98
CA THR A 267 -4.59 28.84 -20.23
C THR A 267 -5.01 28.03 -19.02
N PHE A 268 -5.90 28.54 -18.16
CA PHE A 268 -6.36 27.82 -16.96
C PHE A 268 -7.10 26.52 -17.30
N LEU A 269 -7.91 26.52 -18.36
CA LEU A 269 -8.64 25.34 -18.79
C LEU A 269 -7.71 24.28 -19.37
N MET A 270 -6.68 24.69 -20.10
CA MET A 270 -5.64 23.77 -20.59
C MET A 270 -4.81 23.17 -19.44
N LEU A 271 -4.54 23.97 -18.40
CA LEU A 271 -3.88 23.52 -17.17
C LEU A 271 -4.77 22.55 -16.35
N ALA A 272 -6.08 22.77 -16.33
CA ALA A 272 -7.01 21.87 -15.65
C ALA A 272 -7.14 20.51 -16.35
N ARG A 273 -6.97 20.47 -17.69
CA ARG A 273 -7.01 19.25 -18.51
C ARG A 273 -5.70 18.45 -18.45
N THR A 274 -4.55 19.12 -18.48
CA THR A 274 -3.19 18.51 -18.50
C THR A 274 -2.91 17.55 -17.33
N GLN A 275 -3.49 17.79 -16.15
CA GLN A 275 -3.21 16.96 -14.96
C GLN A 275 -3.96 15.62 -14.93
N ARG A 276 -4.94 15.38 -15.83
CA ARG A 276 -6.00 14.38 -15.55
C ARG A 276 -6.49 13.53 -16.73
N GLU A 277 -5.90 13.67 -17.91
CA GLU A 277 -6.23 12.84 -19.08
C GLU A 277 -5.45 11.52 -19.10
N ASP A 278 -6.15 10.46 -19.48
CA ASP A 278 -5.59 9.13 -19.76
C ASP A 278 -4.94 9.18 -21.16
N PRO A 279 -3.64 8.85 -21.33
CA PRO A 279 -2.93 8.98 -22.61
C PRO A 279 -3.59 8.28 -23.81
N ALA A 280 -4.49 7.33 -23.54
CA ALA A 280 -5.24 6.57 -24.54
C ALA A 280 -6.42 7.35 -25.16
N MET A 281 -7.00 8.34 -24.46
CA MET A 281 -8.22 9.05 -24.89
C MET A 281 -7.95 10.45 -25.47
N THR A 282 -6.70 10.90 -25.44
CA THR A 282 -6.31 12.19 -25.96
C THR A 282 -6.18 12.16 -27.49
N PRO A 283 -6.76 13.12 -28.24
CA PRO A 283 -6.60 13.19 -29.69
C PRO A 283 -5.13 13.36 -30.06
N LYS A 284 -4.62 12.47 -30.93
CA LYS A 284 -3.23 12.50 -31.37
C LYS A 284 -3.09 12.92 -32.83
N ALA A 285 -2.17 13.83 -33.10
CA ALA A 285 -1.88 14.34 -34.44
C ALA A 285 -0.37 14.28 -34.74
N THR A 286 -0.05 14.26 -36.03
CA THR A 286 1.31 14.32 -36.55
C THR A 286 1.82 15.77 -36.52
N LEU A 287 3.14 15.96 -36.41
CA LEU A 287 3.74 17.30 -36.41
C LEU A 287 3.39 18.10 -37.66
N VAL A 288 3.47 17.47 -38.84
CA VAL A 288 3.15 18.09 -40.13
C VAL A 288 1.68 18.51 -40.20
N GLY A 289 0.75 17.63 -39.84
CA GLY A 289 -0.68 17.94 -39.87
C GLY A 289 -1.08 19.17 -39.02
N VAL A 290 -0.48 19.34 -37.83
CA VAL A 290 -0.73 20.53 -37.01
C VAL A 290 -0.09 21.78 -37.61
N ALA A 291 1.13 21.67 -38.14
CA ALA A 291 1.83 22.77 -38.77
C ALA A 291 1.10 23.31 -40.00
N GLU A 292 0.63 22.42 -40.89
CA GLU A 292 -0.12 22.82 -42.09
C GLU A 292 -1.42 23.55 -41.75
N GLN A 293 -2.15 23.06 -40.76
CA GLN A 293 -3.34 23.74 -40.25
C GLN A 293 -3.01 25.14 -39.71
N LEU A 294 -1.96 25.27 -38.91
CA LEU A 294 -1.56 26.57 -38.38
C LEU A 294 -1.03 27.51 -39.46
N ILE A 295 -0.26 27.02 -40.44
CA ILE A 295 0.17 27.83 -41.58
C ILE A 295 -1.03 28.34 -42.37
N SER A 296 -2.05 27.50 -42.60
CA SER A 296 -3.28 27.95 -43.27
C SER A 296 -4.03 29.04 -42.49
N GLN A 297 -4.01 28.97 -41.16
CA GLN A 297 -4.66 29.93 -40.28
C GLN A 297 -3.90 31.27 -40.18
N TRP A 298 -2.56 31.21 -40.11
CA TRP A 298 -1.71 32.37 -39.83
C TRP A 298 -1.14 33.05 -41.07
N ARG A 299 -1.26 32.43 -42.26
CA ARG A 299 -0.79 33.01 -43.52
C ARG A 299 -1.43 34.37 -43.78
N ASP A 300 -2.76 34.46 -43.81
CA ASP A 300 -3.46 35.70 -44.14
C ASP A 300 -3.14 36.84 -43.14
N PRO A 301 -3.17 36.62 -41.80
CA PRO A 301 -2.77 37.65 -40.85
C PRO A 301 -1.30 38.10 -40.97
N ILE A 302 -0.37 37.17 -41.22
CA ILE A 302 1.07 37.47 -41.30
C ILE A 302 1.39 38.23 -42.58
N GLU A 303 0.95 37.72 -43.72
CA GLU A 303 1.17 38.35 -45.03
C GLU A 303 0.39 39.67 -45.14
N GLY A 304 -0.79 39.76 -44.52
CA GLY A 304 -1.57 41.00 -44.41
C GLY A 304 -0.87 42.11 -43.62
N LYS A 305 0.03 41.77 -42.68
CA LYS A 305 0.92 42.73 -41.99
C LYS A 305 2.13 43.14 -42.85
N GLY A 306 2.31 42.52 -44.03
CA GLY A 306 3.44 42.75 -44.92
C GLY A 306 4.70 41.95 -44.57
N LEU A 307 4.56 40.87 -43.79
CA LEU A 307 5.65 39.97 -43.42
C LEU A 307 5.73 38.78 -44.40
N VAL A 308 6.92 38.23 -44.59
CA VAL A 308 7.14 37.01 -45.38
C VAL A 308 7.02 35.79 -44.49
N LEU A 309 6.03 34.92 -44.74
CA LEU A 309 5.90 33.63 -44.07
C LEU A 309 6.55 32.52 -44.88
N THR A 310 7.61 31.92 -44.34
CA THR A 310 8.29 30.75 -44.94
C THR A 310 7.95 29.49 -44.15
N TYR A 311 7.49 28.45 -44.85
CA TYR A 311 7.26 27.13 -44.26
C TYR A 311 8.20 26.11 -44.90
N THR A 312 9.02 25.47 -44.08
CA THR A 312 9.96 24.42 -44.50
C THR A 312 9.49 23.08 -43.93
N PRO A 313 8.87 22.20 -44.74
CA PRO A 313 8.48 20.87 -44.31
C PRO A 313 9.71 20.00 -44.00
N PRO A 314 9.55 18.87 -43.28
CA PRO A 314 10.68 18.00 -42.95
C PRO A 314 11.33 17.42 -44.21
N ALA A 315 12.66 17.33 -44.22
CA ALA A 315 13.45 16.92 -45.39
C ALA A 315 13.25 15.45 -45.82
N ASN A 316 12.53 14.63 -45.04
CA ASN A 316 12.33 13.22 -45.31
C ASN A 316 10.89 12.82 -44.94
N ASP A 317 10.14 12.28 -45.91
CA ASP A 317 8.71 11.92 -45.77
C ASP A 317 8.45 10.84 -44.70
N GLN A 318 9.48 10.08 -44.29
CA GLN A 318 9.35 8.93 -43.40
C GLN A 318 9.28 9.27 -41.89
N LEU A 319 9.36 10.54 -41.49
CA LEU A 319 9.50 10.93 -40.08
C LEU A 319 8.25 11.56 -39.43
N SER A 320 7.10 11.65 -40.13
CA SER A 320 5.90 12.30 -39.57
C SER A 320 4.80 11.37 -39.05
N GLU A 321 5.02 10.06 -38.92
CA GLU A 321 4.00 9.18 -38.32
C GLU A 321 3.93 9.26 -36.79
N THR A 322 4.93 9.87 -36.13
CA THR A 322 4.92 10.07 -34.69
C THR A 322 3.74 10.95 -34.28
N ARG A 323 2.90 10.42 -33.41
CA ARG A 323 1.65 11.04 -32.97
C ARG A 323 1.82 11.66 -31.59
N TYR A 324 1.66 12.98 -31.53
CA TYR A 324 1.71 13.79 -30.29
C TYR A 324 0.31 14.20 -29.86
N ASN A 325 0.16 14.69 -28.62
CA ASN A 325 -1.10 15.30 -28.19
C ASN A 325 -1.41 16.53 -29.07
N ALA A 326 -2.49 16.43 -29.84
CA ALA A 326 -2.87 17.44 -30.83
C ALA A 326 -3.13 18.80 -30.17
N THR A 327 -3.83 18.82 -29.03
CA THR A 327 -4.19 20.04 -28.30
C THR A 327 -2.96 20.79 -27.82
N PHE A 328 -1.97 20.07 -27.27
CA PHE A 328 -0.74 20.69 -26.79
C PHE A 328 0.15 21.16 -27.93
N LEU A 329 0.23 20.40 -29.02
CA LEU A 329 1.03 20.79 -30.16
C LEU A 329 0.46 22.07 -30.82
N HIS A 330 -0.87 22.15 -31.01
CA HIS A 330 -1.54 23.37 -31.47
C HIS A 330 -1.29 24.55 -30.53
N ALA A 331 -1.37 24.32 -29.22
CA ALA A 331 -1.18 25.38 -28.23
C ALA A 331 0.25 25.93 -28.24
N VAL A 332 1.26 25.07 -28.29
CA VAL A 332 2.67 25.51 -28.29
C VAL A 332 3.01 26.22 -29.59
N MET A 333 2.78 25.57 -30.74
CA MET A 333 3.14 26.13 -32.04
C MET A 333 2.34 27.40 -32.36
N GLY A 334 1.04 27.42 -32.05
CA GLY A 334 0.19 28.60 -32.22
C GLY A 334 0.62 29.77 -31.35
N ASN A 335 1.04 29.54 -30.10
CA ASN A 335 1.57 30.61 -29.24
C ASN A 335 2.87 31.21 -29.79
N LEU A 336 3.77 30.37 -30.30
CA LEU A 336 5.03 30.83 -30.87
C LEU A 336 4.82 31.63 -32.17
N LEU A 337 3.95 31.18 -33.07
CA LEU A 337 3.59 31.92 -34.29
C LEU A 337 2.91 33.25 -33.98
N ARG A 338 1.99 33.26 -33.00
CA ARG A 338 1.34 34.49 -32.53
C ARG A 338 2.36 35.49 -31.97
N ASN A 339 3.32 35.02 -31.16
CA ASN A 339 4.39 35.86 -30.64
C ASN A 339 5.26 36.42 -31.79
N ALA A 340 5.64 35.58 -32.76
CA ALA A 340 6.42 36.01 -33.92
C ALA A 340 5.71 37.13 -34.72
N LEU A 341 4.40 36.99 -34.97
CA LEU A 341 3.59 38.03 -35.63
C LEU A 341 3.52 39.32 -34.79
N HIS A 342 3.37 39.18 -33.48
CA HIS A 342 3.23 40.34 -32.58
C HIS A 342 4.50 41.20 -32.55
N TYR A 343 5.67 40.56 -32.46
CA TYR A 343 6.96 41.22 -32.23
C TYR A 343 7.77 41.51 -33.52
N THR A 344 7.22 41.18 -34.68
CA THR A 344 7.85 41.47 -35.99
C THR A 344 7.03 42.51 -36.74
N ASP A 345 7.58 43.70 -36.95
CA ASP A 345 6.90 44.77 -37.70
C ASP A 345 7.19 44.69 -39.20
N HIS A 346 8.43 44.35 -39.57
CA HIS A 346 8.87 44.15 -40.94
C HIS A 346 9.86 42.97 -41.01
N GLY A 347 9.85 42.24 -42.13
CA GLY A 347 10.77 41.14 -42.37
C GLY A 347 10.05 39.80 -42.53
N PHE A 348 10.46 38.77 -41.79
CA PHE A 348 10.03 37.39 -42.03
C PHE A 348 9.72 36.61 -40.76
N ILE A 349 8.91 35.57 -40.93
CA ILE A 349 8.66 34.51 -39.96
C ILE A 349 8.89 33.18 -40.68
N THR A 350 9.70 32.30 -40.10
CA THR A 350 10.00 30.97 -40.65
C THR A 350 9.53 29.89 -39.70
N LEU A 351 8.69 28.97 -40.17
CA LEU A 351 8.39 27.71 -39.48
C LEU A 351 9.14 26.58 -40.18
N THR A 352 10.09 25.96 -39.47
CA THR A 352 10.85 24.81 -39.96
C THR A 352 10.51 23.59 -39.16
N LEU A 353 10.18 22.48 -39.84
CA LEU A 353 9.95 21.20 -39.21
C LEU A 353 11.16 20.28 -39.37
N GLN A 354 11.46 19.53 -38.33
CA GLN A 354 12.41 18.43 -38.34
C GLN A 354 11.71 17.16 -37.81
N ALA A 355 12.46 16.06 -37.76
CA ALA A 355 11.97 14.73 -37.36
C ALA A 355 11.17 14.74 -36.04
N GLU A 356 11.75 15.36 -35.01
CA GLU A 356 11.25 15.36 -33.64
C GLU A 356 11.36 16.76 -33.03
N SER A 357 11.41 17.80 -33.86
CA SER A 357 11.46 19.18 -33.39
C SER A 357 10.85 20.12 -34.43
N PHE A 358 10.50 21.32 -33.97
CA PHE A 358 10.15 22.41 -34.86
C PHE A 358 10.77 23.71 -34.36
N THR A 359 11.02 24.61 -35.30
CA THR A 359 11.63 25.90 -35.04
C THR A 359 10.73 27.00 -35.59
N VAL A 360 10.45 28.01 -34.76
CA VAL A 360 9.80 29.26 -35.17
C VAL A 360 10.85 30.36 -35.08
N GLU A 361 11.17 30.98 -36.21
CA GLU A 361 12.11 32.08 -36.32
C GLU A 361 11.38 33.35 -36.72
N ASP A 362 11.80 34.48 -36.17
CA ASP A 362 11.30 35.79 -36.52
C ASP A 362 12.46 36.79 -36.67
N SER A 363 12.27 37.82 -37.49
CA SER A 363 13.19 38.94 -37.65
C SER A 363 12.79 40.16 -36.80
N GLY A 364 12.12 39.93 -35.67
CA GLY A 364 11.60 40.97 -34.80
C GLY A 364 12.67 41.65 -33.95
N VAL A 365 12.22 42.36 -32.91
CA VAL A 365 13.09 43.15 -32.00
C VAL A 365 14.11 42.31 -31.21
N GLY A 366 13.94 40.98 -31.17
CA GLY A 366 14.77 40.08 -30.39
C GLY A 366 14.53 40.17 -28.88
N ILE A 367 15.12 39.24 -28.13
CA ILE A 367 15.07 39.22 -26.65
C ILE A 367 16.50 39.34 -26.10
N PRO A 368 16.80 40.37 -25.27
CA PRO A 368 18.09 40.51 -24.60
C PRO A 368 18.45 39.27 -23.79
N GLU A 369 19.72 38.88 -23.80
CA GLU A 369 20.21 37.66 -23.15
C GLU A 369 19.81 37.56 -21.68
N GLU A 370 19.97 38.65 -20.94
CA GLU A 370 19.62 38.77 -19.52
C GLU A 370 18.14 38.47 -19.20
N LYS A 371 17.26 38.53 -20.21
CA LYS A 371 15.82 38.34 -20.03
C LYS A 371 15.30 37.00 -20.57
N ARG A 372 16.11 36.25 -21.31
CA ARG A 372 15.65 35.05 -22.03
C ARG A 372 15.03 34.00 -21.11
N GLU A 373 15.66 33.72 -19.97
CA GLU A 373 15.13 32.77 -18.98
C GLU A 373 13.84 33.30 -18.33
N ALA A 374 13.83 34.58 -17.94
CA ALA A 374 12.69 35.21 -17.29
C ALA A 374 11.45 35.31 -18.20
N MET A 375 11.60 35.35 -19.53
CA MET A 375 10.46 35.38 -20.47
C MET A 375 9.57 34.12 -20.40
N PHE A 376 10.08 33.02 -19.86
CA PHE A 376 9.28 31.81 -19.63
C PHE A 376 8.53 31.84 -18.28
N GLU A 377 8.75 32.85 -17.43
CA GLU A 377 7.98 33.04 -16.21
C GLU A 377 6.63 33.72 -16.48
N PRO A 378 5.55 33.37 -15.74
CA PRO A 378 4.26 34.03 -15.89
C PRO A 378 4.37 35.54 -15.62
N PHE A 379 3.69 36.34 -16.44
CA PHE A 379 3.57 37.80 -16.30
C PHE A 379 4.84 38.61 -16.59
N VAL A 380 5.91 37.99 -17.10
CA VAL A 380 7.14 38.68 -17.47
C VAL A 380 7.05 39.24 -18.90
N ARG A 381 7.59 40.46 -19.11
CA ARG A 381 7.62 41.17 -20.40
C ARG A 381 9.02 41.72 -20.73
N GLY A 382 9.26 41.96 -22.02
CA GLY A 382 10.43 42.72 -22.52
C GLY A 382 10.44 44.18 -22.05
N ASN A 383 11.61 44.84 -22.15
CA ASN A 383 11.77 46.26 -21.78
C ASN A 383 10.93 47.22 -22.63
N GLU A 384 10.33 46.76 -23.73
CA GLU A 384 9.52 47.60 -24.61
C GLU A 384 8.03 47.49 -24.28
N GLN A 385 7.41 48.64 -23.99
CA GLN A 385 5.98 48.87 -23.75
C GLN A 385 5.05 48.53 -24.95
N ARG A 386 5.56 47.86 -25.99
CA ARG A 386 4.87 47.58 -27.26
C ARG A 386 4.13 46.24 -27.32
N GLY A 387 4.29 45.36 -26.33
CA GLY A 387 3.61 44.06 -26.27
C GLY A 387 2.19 44.13 -25.71
N GLU A 388 1.15 44.01 -26.55
CA GLU A 388 -0.20 43.69 -26.10
C GLU A 388 -0.25 42.18 -25.79
N GLY A 389 -0.36 41.82 -24.50
CA GLY A 389 -0.37 40.44 -24.03
C GLY A 389 0.10 40.27 -22.58
N LEU A 390 -0.49 39.36 -21.81
CA LEU A 390 -0.24 39.19 -20.37
C LEU A 390 1.14 38.59 -20.00
N GLY A 391 2.03 38.31 -20.96
CA GLY A 391 3.26 37.55 -20.71
C GLY A 391 2.99 36.08 -20.35
N LEU A 392 1.84 35.55 -20.79
CA LEU A 392 1.41 34.18 -20.48
C LEU A 392 1.71 33.18 -21.59
N GLY A 393 1.92 33.63 -22.83
CA GLY A 393 2.13 32.75 -23.98
C GLY A 393 3.37 31.86 -23.83
N LEU A 394 4.53 32.46 -23.51
CA LEU A 394 5.77 31.70 -23.33
C LEU A 394 5.79 30.85 -22.05
N SER A 395 5.17 31.32 -20.97
CA SER A 395 5.03 30.51 -19.75
C SER A 395 4.09 29.31 -19.94
N LEU A 396 3.07 29.43 -20.79
CA LEU A 396 2.24 28.31 -21.22
C LEU A 396 3.03 27.31 -22.06
N VAL A 397 3.82 27.79 -23.03
CA VAL A 397 4.73 26.96 -23.82
C VAL A 397 5.67 26.17 -22.91
N GLN A 398 6.36 26.82 -21.97
CA GLN A 398 7.28 26.17 -21.02
C GLN A 398 6.58 25.08 -20.18
N ARG A 399 5.38 25.37 -19.68
CA ARG A 399 4.61 24.43 -18.86
C ARG A 399 4.15 23.21 -19.65
N ILE A 400 3.66 23.42 -20.88
CA ILE A 400 3.26 22.32 -21.76
C ILE A 400 4.49 21.45 -22.08
N CYS A 401 5.61 22.08 -22.45
CA CYS A 401 6.84 21.35 -22.75
C CYS A 401 7.29 20.52 -21.54
N THR A 402 7.37 21.14 -20.36
CA THR A 402 7.73 20.45 -19.12
C THR A 402 6.79 19.26 -18.81
N ASN A 403 5.47 19.44 -19.00
CA ASN A 403 4.48 18.40 -18.73
C ASN A 403 4.50 17.25 -19.74
N GLN A 404 4.86 17.53 -21.00
CA GLN A 404 4.98 16.52 -22.05
C GLN A 404 6.38 15.91 -22.15
N GLY A 405 7.32 16.37 -21.33
CA GLY A 405 8.73 15.99 -21.43
C GLY A 405 9.40 16.54 -22.71
N TRP A 406 8.84 17.58 -23.32
CA TRP A 406 9.44 18.32 -24.41
C TRP A 406 10.36 19.42 -23.86
N ARG A 407 11.21 19.96 -24.71
CA ARG A 407 12.13 21.04 -24.38
C ARG A 407 11.88 22.22 -25.31
N VAL A 408 11.89 23.44 -24.78
CA VAL A 408 11.89 24.67 -25.58
C VAL A 408 13.16 25.44 -25.26
N ASP A 409 13.87 25.86 -26.29
CA ASP A 409 15.09 26.67 -26.19
C ASP A 409 14.90 27.95 -27.02
N LEU A 410 15.45 29.06 -26.52
CA LEU A 410 15.42 30.37 -27.17
C LEU A 410 16.84 30.79 -27.52
N THR A 411 17.08 31.04 -28.81
CA THR A 411 18.35 31.56 -29.34
C THR A 411 18.13 32.86 -30.12
N PRO A 412 19.11 33.78 -30.15
CA PRO A 412 19.00 35.00 -30.94
C PRO A 412 19.16 34.70 -32.44
N MET A 413 18.51 35.51 -33.28
CA MET A 413 18.78 35.55 -34.72
C MET A 413 19.59 36.80 -35.07
N GLU A 414 20.60 36.64 -35.93
CA GLU A 414 21.40 37.74 -36.46
C GLU A 414 20.76 38.29 -37.76
N PRO A 415 20.70 39.61 -37.99
CA PRO A 415 21.18 40.69 -37.12
C PRO A 415 20.21 41.06 -35.98
N HIS A 416 18.93 40.68 -36.06
CA HIS A 416 17.92 40.88 -35.01
C HIS A 416 16.82 39.80 -35.12
N GLY A 417 16.26 39.36 -34.00
CA GLY A 417 15.15 38.41 -33.97
C GLY A 417 15.27 37.31 -32.90
N CYS A 418 14.31 36.39 -32.90
CA CYS A 418 14.31 35.21 -32.03
C CYS A 418 14.19 33.91 -32.84
N ARG A 419 14.81 32.86 -32.33
CA ARG A 419 14.63 31.47 -32.76
C ARG A 419 14.17 30.66 -31.56
N PHE A 420 12.92 30.20 -31.60
CA PHE A 420 12.37 29.25 -30.63
C PHE A 420 12.43 27.85 -31.22
N GLU A 421 13.19 26.96 -30.59
CA GLU A 421 13.30 25.55 -30.96
C GLU A 421 12.57 24.70 -29.93
N VAL A 422 11.66 23.83 -30.38
CA VAL A 422 10.93 22.91 -29.52
C VAL A 422 11.27 21.47 -29.91
N THR A 423 11.92 20.75 -28.99
CA THR A 423 12.29 19.33 -29.15
C THR A 423 11.25 18.44 -28.48
N LEU A 424 10.65 17.56 -29.27
CA LEU A 424 9.54 16.70 -28.91
C LEU A 424 10.04 15.27 -28.65
N ASN A 425 9.98 14.82 -27.41
CA ASN A 425 10.21 13.41 -27.10
C ASN A 425 8.97 12.59 -27.49
N ALA A 426 9.18 11.48 -28.21
CA ALA A 426 8.11 10.53 -28.47
C ALA A 426 7.60 9.96 -27.13
N VAL A 427 6.28 9.95 -26.93
CA VAL A 427 5.67 9.16 -25.87
C VAL A 427 5.95 7.71 -26.23
N LYS A 428 6.92 7.08 -25.54
CA LYS A 428 7.16 5.64 -25.70
C LYS A 428 5.83 4.91 -25.43
N PRO A 429 5.44 3.97 -26.30
CA PRO A 429 4.16 3.27 -26.21
C PRO A 429 3.96 2.56 -24.88
#